data_AF-A0A8I2E867-F1
#
_entry.id   AF-A0A8I2E867-F1
#
_cell.length_a   1.000
_cell.length_b   1.000
_cell.length_c   1.000
_cell.angle_alpha   90.00
_cell.angle_beta   90.00
_cell.angle_gamma   90.00
#
_symmetry.space_group_name_H-M   'P 1'
#
loop_
_entity.id
_entity.type
_entity.pdbx_description
1 polymer ?
#
loop_
_entity_poly.entity_id
_entity_poly.type
_entity_poly.pdbx_seq_one_letter_code
_entity_poly.pdbx_strand_id
1 'polypeptide(L)' 'KAWDEFTGGAGMRQLLIESVGCIGLTTTAAKNTMLSVCTTGPDADVGLISHHMVRLATRVGHELATEERVPAADGGSPV' A
#
# COMPACT_ATOMS: atom_id res chain seq x y z
N LYS A 1 -3.84 17.32 12.29
CA LYS A 1 -4.65 17.41 13.54
C LYS A 1 -6.09 16.93 13.35
N ALA A 2 -7.03 17.71 12.78
CA ALA A 2 -8.41 17.21 12.58
C ALA A 2 -8.49 16.03 11.58
N TRP A 3 -7.62 16.04 10.57
CA TRP A 3 -7.55 14.97 9.57
C TRP A 3 -6.94 13.66 10.11
N ASP A 4 -5.97 13.77 11.02
CA ASP A 4 -5.37 12.60 11.67
C ASP A 4 -6.35 11.98 12.67
N GLU A 5 -7.10 12.80 13.40
CA GLU A 5 -8.11 12.34 14.34
C GLU A 5 -9.24 11.57 13.63
N PHE A 6 -9.66 12.03 12.45
CA PHE A 6 -10.64 11.34 11.60
C PHE A 6 -10.10 10.03 10.97
N THR A 7 -8.82 9.99 10.60
CA THR A 7 -8.20 8.82 9.95
C THR A 7 -7.54 7.84 10.93
N GLY A 8 -7.50 8.17 12.23
CA GLY A 8 -6.78 7.43 13.26
C GLY A 8 -5.25 7.56 13.14
N GLY A 9 -4.76 8.62 12.49
CA GLY A 9 -3.34 8.90 12.29
C GLY A 9 -2.65 7.95 11.30
N ALA A 10 -3.41 7.10 10.60
CA ALA A 10 -2.89 6.00 9.79
C ALA A 10 -2.49 6.40 8.36
N GLY A 11 -2.56 7.69 8.00
CA GLY A 11 -2.28 8.17 6.66
C GLY A 11 -3.35 7.74 5.63
N MET A 12 -2.95 7.65 4.37
CA MET A 12 -3.83 7.34 3.25
C MET A 12 -4.27 5.87 3.25
N ARG A 13 -5.56 5.60 3.46
CA ARG A 13 -6.11 4.23 3.51
C ARG A 13 -6.19 3.58 2.12
N GLN A 14 -6.64 4.34 1.13
CA GLN A 14 -6.80 3.86 -0.24
C GLN A 14 -6.81 5.03 -1.23
N LEU A 15 -6.16 4.86 -2.39
CA LEU A 15 -6.30 5.71 -3.57
C LEU A 15 -7.34 5.09 -4.49
N LEU A 16 -8.20 5.91 -5.07
CA LEU A 16 -9.08 5.52 -6.16
C LEU A 16 -8.83 6.44 -7.36
N ILE A 17 -8.63 5.86 -8.53
CA ILE A 17 -8.51 6.57 -9.81
C ILE A 17 -9.62 6.05 -10.71
N GLU A 18 -10.55 6.92 -11.06
CA GLU A 18 -11.61 6.58 -12.00
C GLU A 18 -11.21 6.97 -13.42
N SER A 19 -11.44 6.06 -14.36
CA SER A 19 -11.21 6.26 -15.79
C SER A 19 -12.42 5.77 -16.57
N VAL A 20 -12.48 6.11 -17.86
CA VAL A 20 -13.59 5.68 -18.73
C VAL A 20 -13.71 4.15 -18.79
N GLY A 21 -12.60 3.42 -18.71
CA GLY A 21 -12.57 1.97 -18.89
C GLY A 21 -12.51 1.15 -17.60
N CYS A 22 -12.09 1.74 -16.48
CA CYS A 22 -11.91 1.02 -15.23
C CYS A 22 -11.70 1.97 -14.04
N ILE A 23 -11.69 1.38 -12.85
CA ILE A 23 -11.32 2.01 -11.61
C ILE A 23 -10.01 1.38 -11.12
N GLY A 24 -9.00 2.20 -10.85
CA GLY A 24 -7.77 1.82 -10.18
C GLY A 24 -7.90 1.99 -8.68
N LEU A 25 -7.47 1.00 -7.91
CA LEU A 25 -7.51 0.99 -6.44
C LEU A 25 -6.09 0.71 -5.94
N THR A 26 -5.56 1.56 -5.05
CA THR A 26 -4.26 1.32 -4.40
C THR A 26 -4.42 1.39 -2.89
N THR A 27 -3.94 0.39 -2.15
CA THR A 27 -3.93 0.40 -0.68
C THR A 27 -2.55 0.06 -0.14
N THR A 28 -2.26 0.52 1.08
CA THR A 28 -1.04 0.15 1.79
C THR A 28 -1.09 -1.32 2.21
N ALA A 29 0.00 -2.05 1.99
CA ALA A 29 0.15 -3.46 2.37
C ALA A 29 1.09 -3.62 3.58
N ALA A 30 2.19 -2.88 3.61
CA ALA A 30 3.14 -2.78 4.72
C ALA A 30 3.89 -1.43 4.61
N LYS A 31 4.82 -1.17 5.54
CA LYS A 31 5.73 -0.03 5.44
C LYS A 31 6.47 -0.11 4.10
N ASN A 32 6.35 0.93 3.28
CA ASN A 32 6.93 1.02 1.93
C ASN A 32 6.39 -0.02 0.93
N THR A 33 5.24 -0.65 1.17
CA THR A 33 4.62 -1.61 0.25
C THR A 33 3.18 -1.22 -0.02
N MET A 34 2.78 -1.23 -1.29
CA MET A 34 1.41 -0.98 -1.72
C MET A 34 0.92 -2.11 -2.62
N LEU A 35 -0.38 -2.40 -2.56
CA LEU A 35 -1.07 -3.26 -3.51
C LEU A 35 -1.97 -2.40 -4.39
N SER A 36 -1.85 -2.56 -5.71
CA SER A 36 -2.67 -1.85 -6.68
C SER A 36 -3.42 -2.84 -7.58
N VAL A 37 -4.69 -2.57 -7.84
CA VAL A 37 -5.60 -3.40 -8.65
C VAL A 37 -6.40 -2.51 -9.58
N CYS A 38 -6.60 -2.97 -10.81
CA CYS A 38 -7.55 -2.37 -11.75
C CYS A 38 -8.80 -3.25 -11.84
N THR A 39 -9.97 -2.62 -11.84
CA THR A 39 -11.22 -3.33 -12.14
C THR A 39 -11.27 -3.74 -13.62
N THR A 40 -12.13 -4.70 -13.93
CA THR A 40 -12.40 -5.13 -15.31
C THR A 40 -13.23 -4.12 -16.12
N GLY A 41 -13.81 -3.12 -15.46
CA GLY A 41 -14.75 -2.15 -16.01
C GLY A 41 -15.19 -1.13 -14.95
N PRO A 42 -15.83 -0.02 -15.36
CA PRO A 42 -16.34 0.99 -14.42
C PRO A 42 -17.47 0.46 -13.52
N ASP A 43 -18.24 -0.52 -14.00
CA ASP A 43 -19.38 -1.11 -13.27
C ASP A 43 -19.01 -2.29 -12.35
N ALA A 44 -17.70 -2.54 -12.16
CA ALA A 44 -17.26 -3.62 -11.29
C ALA A 44 -17.60 -3.34 -9.82
N ASP A 45 -17.85 -4.39 -9.04
CA ASP A 45 -18.10 -4.26 -7.60
C ASP A 45 -16.82 -3.87 -6.85
N VAL A 46 -16.59 -2.56 -6.72
CA VAL A 46 -15.45 -1.97 -6.01
C VAL A 46 -15.46 -2.35 -4.52
N GLY A 47 -16.64 -2.56 -3.93
CA GLY A 47 -16.76 -2.95 -2.52
C GLY A 47 -16.19 -4.35 -2.29
N LEU A 48 -16.59 -5.31 -3.13
CA LEU A 48 -16.09 -6.68 -3.07
C LEU A 48 -14.59 -6.75 -3.39
N ILE A 49 -14.13 -6.01 -4.40
CA ILE A 49 -12.71 -5.93 -4.76
C ILE A 49 -11.90 -5.35 -3.59
N SER A 50 -12.36 -4.25 -2.99
CA SER A 50 -11.69 -3.62 -1.84
C SER A 50 -11.62 -4.56 -0.63
N HIS A 51 -12.70 -5.30 -0.34
CA HIS A 51 -12.72 -6.32 0.73
C HIS A 51 -11.63 -7.38 0.54
N HIS A 52 -11.51 -7.92 -0.68
CA HIS A 52 -10.46 -8.90 -0.99
C HIS A 52 -9.07 -8.29 -1.01
N MET A 53 -8.92 -7.06 -1.51
CA MET A 53 -7.67 -6.31 -1.54
C MET A 53 -7.08 -6.15 -0.14
N VAL A 54 -7.87 -5.73 0.85
CA VAL A 54 -7.39 -5.54 2.23
C VAL A 54 -6.82 -6.84 2.80
N ARG A 55 -7.52 -7.96 2.60
CA ARG A 55 -7.06 -9.27 3.08
C ARG A 55 -5.79 -9.74 2.36
N LEU A 56 -5.68 -9.48 1.05
CA LEU A 56 -4.49 -9.82 0.29
C LEU A 56 -3.30 -8.92 0.67
N ALA A 57 -3.54 -7.62 0.87
CA ALA A 57 -2.54 -6.64 1.27
C ALA A 57 -1.84 -7.04 2.58
N THR A 58 -2.57 -7.58 3.57
CA THR A 58 -1.96 -8.13 4.79
C THR A 58 -0.96 -9.25 4.50
N ARG A 59 -1.27 -10.17 3.57
CA ARG A 59 -0.36 -11.26 3.20
C ARG A 59 0.84 -10.76 2.40
N VAL A 60 0.61 -9.87 1.44
CA VAL A 60 1.67 -9.22 0.68
C VAL A 60 2.62 -8.48 1.62
N GLY A 61 2.08 -7.76 2.60
CA GLY A 61 2.86 -7.08 3.62
C GLY A 61 3.69 -8.02 4.48
N HIS A 62 3.16 -9.19 4.84
CA HIS A 62 3.92 -10.20 5.58
C HIS A 62 5.14 -10.71 4.80
N GLU A 63 4.97 -10.99 3.50
CA GLU A 63 6.04 -11.54 2.67
C GLU A 63 7.07 -10.50 2.23
N LEU A 64 6.66 -9.24 2.05
CA LEU A 64 7.49 -8.17 1.47
C LEU A 64 7.98 -7.15 2.51
N ALA A 65 7.71 -7.35 3.79
CA ALA A 65 8.25 -6.51 4.86
C ALA A 65 9.77 -6.71 4.97
N THR A 66 10.52 -5.97 4.17
CA THR A 66 11.98 -5.94 4.21
C THR A 66 12.45 -4.60 4.73
N GLU A 67 13.36 -4.61 5.69
CA GLU A 67 14.04 -3.41 6.15
C GLU A 67 14.98 -2.87 5.06
N GLU A 68 15.20 -1.56 5.09
CA GLU A 68 16.19 -0.92 4.23
C GLU A 68 17.58 -1.48 4.52
N ARG A 69 18.38 -1.71 3.47
CA ARG A 69 19.76 -2.15 3.67
C ARG A 69 20.55 -1.01 4.32
N VAL A 70 21.07 -1.26 5.51
CA VAL A 70 22.04 -0.37 6.15
C VAL A 70 23.41 -0.67 5.52
N PRO A 71 24.10 0.33 4.91
CA PRO A 71 25.46 0.16 4.47
C PRO A 71 26.33 -0.32 5.64
N ALA A 72 27.14 -1.35 5.45
CA ALA A 72 28.14 -1.70 6.44
C ALA A 72 29.01 -0.47 6.65
N ALA A 73 29.11 0.03 7.89
CA ALA A 73 30.00 1.13 8.21
C ALA A 73 31.39 0.77 7.70
N ASP A 74 31.95 1.59 6.81
CA ASP A 74 33.26 1.37 6.24
C ASP A 74 34.22 1.06 7.39
N GLY A 75 34.71 -0.19 7.41
CA GLY A 75 35.73 -0.64 8.33
C GLY A 75 37.02 0.10 7.97
N GLY A 76 37.12 1.34 8.46
CA GLY A 76 38.29 2.16 8.36
C GLY A 76 39.44 1.43 9.07
N SER A 77 40.26 0.73 8.30
CA SER A 77 41.58 0.34 8.76
C SER A 77 42.37 1.62 8.99
N PRO A 78 42.85 1.92 10.20
CA PRO A 78 43.73 3.04 10.40
C PRO A 78 45.05 2.73 9.69
N VAL A 79 45.45 3.60 8.76
CA VAL A 79 46.82 3.71 8.25
C VAL A 79 47.49 4.89 8.93
#